data_AF-A0A1X2F7H8-F1
#
_entry.id   AF-A0A1X2F7H8-F1
#
_cell.length_a   1.000
_cell.length_b   1.000
_cell.length_c   1.000
_cell.angle_alpha   90.00
_cell.angle_beta   90.00
_cell.angle_gamma   90.00
#
_symmetry.space_group_name_H-M   'P 1'
#
loop_
_entity.id
_entity.type
_entity.pdbx_description
1 polymer ?
#
loop_
_entity_poly.entity_id
_entity_poly.type
_entity_poly.pdbx_seq_one_letter_code
_entity_poly.pdbx_strand_id
1 'polypeptide(L)'
;MRPDDIGQDLVPWLHEHSEIWEAALRDSGALLFRGFGIDSPTALNRCIVATSREWASYRERATPRTAVGDNIFTSTEYPAGEVISLHNENSHCTSWPLKLYFCCVTASATGGETPLADCRNVLAAIPAAIRDEFAERGWRYRRHFGFFGSLGRTYSLLPTATR
;
A
#
# COMPACT_ATOMS: atom_id res chain seq x y z
N MET A 1 0.43 7.10 20.09
CA MET A 1 -0.53 6.38 20.96
C MET A 1 0.11 6.19 22.31
N ARG A 2 -0.65 6.36 23.40
CA ARG A 2 -0.14 6.23 24.76
C ARG A 2 -0.34 4.78 25.24
N PRO A 3 0.49 4.27 26.17
CA PRO A 3 0.31 2.93 26.73
C PRO A 3 -1.09 2.67 27.32
N ASP A 4 -1.75 3.72 27.82
CA ASP A 4 -3.09 3.64 28.42
C ASP A 4 -4.23 3.42 27.40
N ASP A 5 -3.94 3.55 26.10
CA ASP A 5 -4.91 3.31 25.02
C ASP A 5 -5.09 1.81 24.71
N ILE A 6 -4.20 0.94 25.22
CA ILE A 6 -4.19 -0.50 24.94
C ILE A 6 -5.42 -1.18 25.56
N GLY A 7 -6.14 -1.98 24.77
CA GLY A 7 -7.34 -2.71 25.20
C GLY A 7 -8.65 -1.93 25.08
N GLN A 8 -8.60 -0.65 24.70
CA GLN A 8 -9.80 0.12 24.35
C GLN A 8 -10.32 -0.30 22.95
N ASP A 9 -11.59 -0.02 22.64
CA ASP A 9 -12.09 -0.21 21.25
C ASP A 9 -11.43 0.83 20.34
N LEU A 10 -10.79 0.37 19.27
CA LEU A 10 -10.06 1.22 18.33
C LEU A 10 -10.98 2.18 17.57
N VAL A 11 -12.23 1.78 17.28
CA VAL A 11 -13.12 2.57 16.42
C VAL A 11 -13.53 3.89 17.09
N PRO A 12 -14.04 3.91 18.35
CA PRO A 12 -14.26 5.16 19.07
C PRO A 12 -12.99 6.01 19.17
N TRP A 13 -11.84 5.39 19.46
CA TRP A 13 -10.56 6.09 19.59
C TRP A 13 -10.18 6.80 18.27
N LEU A 14 -10.32 6.11 17.13
CA LEU A 14 -10.04 6.67 15.79
C LEU A 14 -10.94 7.86 15.46
N HIS A 15 -12.19 7.87 15.92
CA HIS A 15 -13.09 9.00 15.74
C HIS A 15 -12.68 10.19 16.61
N GLU A 16 -12.48 9.96 17.91
CA GLU A 16 -12.16 11.01 18.89
C GLU A 16 -10.80 11.67 18.61
N HIS A 17 -9.84 10.91 18.11
CA HIS A 17 -8.46 11.36 17.90
C HIS A 17 -8.11 11.55 16.42
N SER A 18 -9.11 11.80 15.56
CA SER A 18 -8.95 11.91 14.10
C SER A 18 -7.84 12.86 13.66
N GLU A 19 -7.85 14.09 14.17
CA GLU A 19 -6.83 15.10 13.84
C GLU A 19 -5.41 14.64 14.18
N ILE A 20 -5.27 13.95 15.32
CA ILE A 20 -3.97 13.51 15.83
C ILE A 20 -3.39 12.40 14.95
N TRP A 21 -4.16 11.35 14.68
CA TRP A 21 -3.62 10.24 13.86
C TRP A 21 -3.52 10.62 12.39
N GLU A 22 -4.37 11.50 11.86
CA GLU A 22 -4.21 11.98 10.48
C GLU A 22 -2.95 12.83 10.30
N ALA A 23 -2.63 13.69 11.26
CA ALA A 23 -1.37 14.43 11.26
C ALA A 23 -0.17 13.48 11.35
N ALA A 24 -0.21 12.55 12.31
CA ALA A 24 0.86 11.56 12.49
C ALA A 24 1.08 10.69 11.25
N LEU A 25 0.00 10.28 10.57
CA LEU A 25 0.05 9.52 9.32
C LEU A 25 0.68 10.34 8.19
N ARG A 26 0.32 11.62 8.06
CA ARG A 26 0.87 12.52 7.04
C ARG A 26 2.38 12.70 7.21
N ASP A 27 2.85 12.83 8.45
CA ASP A 27 4.25 13.04 8.75
C ASP A 27 5.05 11.74 8.61
N SER A 28 4.56 10.67 9.22
CA SER A 28 5.28 9.39 9.34
C SER A 28 5.12 8.47 8.12
N GLY A 29 4.06 8.65 7.32
CA GLY A 29 3.72 7.82 6.16
C GLY A 29 3.01 6.50 6.49
N ALA A 30 3.14 5.99 7.72
CA ALA A 30 2.44 4.80 8.20
C ALA A 30 2.19 4.86 9.71
N LEU A 31 1.16 4.16 10.17
CA LEU A 31 0.83 3.98 11.59
C LEU A 31 0.60 2.50 11.90
N LEU A 32 1.08 2.05 13.06
CA LEU A 32 0.84 0.70 13.58
C LEU A 32 -0.04 0.77 14.82
N PHE A 33 -1.21 0.15 14.75
CA PHE A 33 -2.12 -0.03 15.88
C PHE A 33 -1.93 -1.43 16.45
N ARG A 34 -1.57 -1.55 17.74
CA ARG A 34 -1.31 -2.84 18.41
C ARG A 34 -2.06 -2.91 19.73
N GLY A 35 -2.64 -4.07 20.05
CA GLY A 35 -3.32 -4.29 21.32
C GLY A 35 -4.81 -3.94 21.34
N PHE A 36 -5.46 -3.83 20.18
CA PHE A 36 -6.88 -3.46 20.03
C PHE A 36 -7.81 -4.64 19.70
N GLY A 37 -7.31 -5.87 19.68
CA GLY A 37 -8.13 -7.05 19.38
C GLY A 37 -8.74 -7.06 17.96
N ILE A 38 -8.07 -6.46 16.98
CA ILE A 38 -8.49 -6.50 15.58
C ILE A 38 -7.97 -7.80 14.95
N ASP A 39 -8.80 -8.85 14.94
CA ASP A 39 -8.42 -10.22 14.58
C ASP A 39 -9.24 -10.83 13.43
N SER A 40 -10.10 -10.03 12.79
CA SER A 40 -11.01 -10.50 11.75
C SER A 40 -11.23 -9.46 10.65
N PRO A 41 -11.61 -9.89 9.42
CA PRO A 41 -12.00 -8.96 8.36
C PRO A 41 -13.12 -8.01 8.79
N THR A 42 -14.09 -8.49 9.57
CA THR A 42 -15.19 -7.66 10.09
C THR A 42 -14.69 -6.57 11.04
N ALA A 43 -13.78 -6.90 11.97
CA ALA A 43 -13.18 -5.90 12.86
C ALA A 43 -12.35 -4.86 12.09
N LEU A 44 -11.58 -5.32 11.09
CA LEU A 44 -10.83 -4.43 10.20
C LEU A 44 -11.77 -3.50 9.42
N ASN A 45 -12.86 -4.02 8.86
CA ASN A 45 -13.81 -3.23 8.08
C ASN A 45 -14.39 -2.08 8.90
N ARG A 46 -14.74 -2.32 10.18
CA ARG A 46 -15.22 -1.25 11.08
C ARG A 46 -14.20 -0.11 11.20
N CYS A 47 -12.91 -0.43 11.28
CA CYS A 47 -11.84 0.57 11.34
C CYS A 47 -11.69 1.33 10.01
N ILE A 48 -11.80 0.64 8.87
CA ILE A 48 -11.72 1.26 7.54
C ILE A 48 -12.88 2.24 7.35
N VAL A 49 -14.12 1.82 7.64
CA VAL A 49 -15.31 2.68 7.53
C VAL A 49 -15.22 3.90 8.44
N ALA A 50 -14.58 3.77 9.62
CA ALA A 50 -14.36 4.88 10.53
C ALA A 50 -13.33 5.92 10.01
N THR A 51 -12.45 5.54 9.08
CA THR A 51 -11.25 6.33 8.71
C THR A 51 -11.14 6.67 7.22
N SER A 52 -11.99 6.07 6.38
CA SER A 52 -12.05 6.24 4.93
C SER A 52 -13.50 6.29 4.44
N ARG A 53 -13.77 7.12 3.44
CA ARG A 53 -15.13 7.31 2.87
C ARG A 53 -15.39 6.51 1.60
N GLU A 54 -14.33 6.15 0.88
CA GLU A 54 -14.41 5.53 -0.44
C GLU A 54 -13.40 4.38 -0.55
N TRP A 55 -13.79 3.37 -1.32
CA TRP A 55 -12.92 2.27 -1.70
C TRP A 55 -12.25 2.57 -3.03
N ALA A 56 -10.94 2.30 -3.12
CA ALA A 56 -10.25 2.38 -4.40
C ALA A 56 -10.87 1.37 -5.39
N SER A 57 -11.20 1.82 -6.60
CA SER A 57 -11.79 0.95 -7.61
C SER A 57 -10.81 -0.16 -8.01
N TYR A 58 -11.21 -1.41 -7.86
CA TYR A 58 -10.38 -2.57 -8.16
C TYR A 58 -10.37 -2.85 -9.67
N ARG A 59 -9.53 -2.13 -10.42
CA ARG A 59 -9.60 -2.06 -11.90
C ARG A 59 -8.65 -2.99 -12.66
N GLU A 60 -7.49 -3.36 -12.10
CA GLU A 60 -6.48 -4.15 -12.83
C GLU A 60 -5.81 -5.20 -11.94
N ARG A 61 -6.41 -6.40 -11.81
CA ARG A 61 -5.80 -7.53 -11.05
C ARG A 61 -4.43 -7.88 -11.62
N ALA A 62 -3.37 -7.61 -10.87
CA ALA A 62 -2.02 -8.05 -11.20
C ALA A 62 -1.72 -9.46 -10.66
N THR A 63 -2.37 -9.87 -9.56
CA THR A 63 -2.20 -11.17 -8.91
C THR A 63 -3.55 -11.69 -8.41
N PRO A 64 -3.76 -13.02 -8.33
CA PRO A 64 -4.93 -13.58 -7.66
C PRO A 64 -4.96 -13.13 -6.20
N ARG A 65 -6.16 -12.78 -5.73
CA ARG A 65 -6.48 -12.51 -4.33
C ARG A 65 -7.88 -13.04 -4.05
N THR A 66 -8.04 -13.76 -2.95
CA THR A 66 -9.34 -14.24 -2.49
C THR A 66 -10.06 -13.12 -1.74
N ALA A 67 -11.30 -12.84 -2.15
CA ALA A 67 -12.16 -11.90 -1.43
C ALA A 67 -12.62 -12.53 -0.11
N VAL A 68 -12.47 -11.81 1.00
CA VAL A 68 -12.87 -12.29 2.35
C VAL A 68 -14.06 -11.51 2.94
N GLY A 69 -14.67 -10.63 2.14
CA GLY A 69 -15.85 -9.82 2.50
C GLY A 69 -15.57 -8.31 2.43
N ASP A 70 -16.60 -7.49 2.21
CA ASP A 70 -16.56 -6.01 2.32
C ASP A 70 -15.37 -5.29 1.64
N ASN A 71 -14.98 -5.68 0.42
CA ASN A 71 -13.79 -5.17 -0.29
C ASN A 71 -12.44 -5.42 0.40
N ILE A 72 -12.40 -6.36 1.35
CA ILE A 72 -11.19 -6.88 1.95
C ILE A 72 -10.78 -8.15 1.20
N PHE A 73 -9.48 -8.28 0.98
CA PHE A 73 -8.88 -9.38 0.26
C PHE A 73 -7.75 -9.98 1.09
N THR A 74 -7.44 -11.25 0.87
CA THR A 74 -6.16 -11.80 1.31
C THR A 74 -5.01 -11.01 0.69
N SER A 75 -3.87 -10.96 1.39
CA SER A 75 -2.62 -10.48 0.79
C SER A 75 -2.31 -11.29 -0.48
N THR A 76 -1.45 -10.74 -1.35
CA THR A 76 -1.00 -11.43 -2.57
C THR A 76 -0.66 -12.89 -2.29
N GLU A 77 -1.37 -13.80 -2.95
CA GLU A 77 -1.13 -15.24 -2.87
C GLU A 77 0.14 -15.56 -3.67
N TYR A 78 1.29 -15.45 -2.99
CA TYR A 78 2.62 -15.71 -3.53
C TYR A 78 3.28 -16.86 -2.75
N PRO A 79 4.18 -17.64 -3.36
CA PRO A 79 4.89 -18.70 -2.64
C PRO A 79 5.64 -18.13 -1.42
N ALA A 80 5.54 -18.80 -0.27
CA ALA A 80 6.04 -18.28 1.01
C ALA A 80 7.56 -18.04 1.05
N GLY A 81 8.34 -18.71 0.18
CA GLY A 81 9.79 -18.54 0.09
C GLY A 81 10.23 -17.38 -0.81
N GLU A 82 9.30 -16.72 -1.50
CA GLU A 82 9.62 -15.69 -2.48
C GLU A 82 9.47 -14.28 -1.89
N VAL A 83 10.32 -13.35 -2.35
CA VAL A 83 10.32 -11.96 -1.87
C VAL A 83 9.52 -11.09 -2.82
N ILE A 84 8.53 -10.39 -2.27
CA ILE A 84 7.81 -9.35 -3.00
C ILE A 84 8.64 -8.05 -2.96
N SER A 85 9.11 -7.59 -4.12
CA SER A 85 9.83 -6.32 -4.23
C SER A 85 8.99 -5.14 -3.75
N LEU A 86 9.65 -4.12 -3.20
CA LEU A 86 9.01 -2.86 -2.84
C LEU A 86 8.29 -2.23 -4.05
N HIS A 87 7.07 -1.78 -3.83
CA HIS A 87 6.25 -1.10 -4.83
C HIS A 87 5.18 -0.25 -4.14
N ASN A 88 4.60 0.70 -4.88
CA ASN A 88 3.38 1.37 -4.47
C ASN A 88 2.17 0.60 -5.02
N GLU A 89 1.13 0.41 -4.21
CA GLU A 89 -0.08 -0.29 -4.63
C GLU A 89 -0.72 0.45 -5.82
N ASN A 90 -1.05 -0.28 -6.89
CA ASN A 90 -1.62 0.27 -8.13
C ASN A 90 -0.79 1.38 -8.80
N SER A 91 0.53 1.41 -8.63
CA SER A 91 1.42 2.42 -9.26
C SER A 91 1.45 2.39 -10.79
N HIS A 92 0.74 1.44 -11.41
CA HIS A 92 0.58 1.30 -12.85
C HIS A 92 -0.77 1.83 -13.36
N CYS A 93 -1.68 2.19 -12.46
CA CYS A 93 -2.99 2.73 -12.76
C CYS A 93 -2.97 4.27 -12.69
N THR A 94 -3.91 4.92 -13.38
CA THR A 94 -4.11 6.38 -13.30
C THR A 94 -4.91 6.83 -12.08
N SER A 95 -5.40 5.87 -11.29
CA SER A 95 -6.06 6.07 -9.99
C SER A 95 -5.50 5.05 -9.02
N TRP A 96 -5.08 5.50 -7.84
CA TRP A 96 -4.41 4.71 -6.81
C TRP A 96 -4.96 5.05 -5.42
N PRO A 97 -4.87 4.13 -4.44
CA PRO A 97 -5.34 4.39 -3.10
C PRO A 97 -4.47 5.45 -2.39
N LEU A 98 -5.10 6.30 -1.57
CA LEU A 98 -4.41 7.25 -0.70
C LEU A 98 -4.06 6.65 0.67
N LYS A 99 -4.80 5.63 1.10
CA LYS A 99 -4.57 4.87 2.33
C LYS A 99 -4.64 3.38 2.01
N LEU A 100 -3.75 2.60 2.61
CA LEU A 100 -3.74 1.14 2.52
C LEU A 100 -3.76 0.57 3.94
N TYR A 101 -4.56 -0.47 4.14
CA TYR A 101 -4.78 -1.08 5.45
C TYR A 101 -4.29 -2.53 5.43
N PHE A 102 -3.51 -2.91 6.44
CA PHE A 102 -3.07 -4.28 6.67
C PHE A 102 -3.56 -4.76 8.03
N CYS A 103 -3.96 -6.03 8.10
CA CYS A 103 -4.37 -6.68 9.34
C CYS A 103 -3.74 -8.07 9.42
N CYS A 104 -3.02 -8.32 10.51
CA CYS A 104 -2.45 -9.63 10.78
C CYS A 104 -3.47 -10.45 11.59
N VAL A 105 -4.24 -11.29 10.90
CA VAL A 105 -5.16 -12.24 11.53
C VAL A 105 -4.38 -13.42 12.12
N THR A 106 -3.42 -13.94 11.36
CA THR A 106 -2.54 -15.03 11.78
C THR A 106 -1.09 -14.58 11.61
N ALA A 107 -0.35 -14.49 12.71
CA ALA A 107 1.07 -14.15 12.67
C ALA A 107 1.89 -15.33 12.11
N SER A 108 2.88 -15.02 11.27
CA SER A 108 3.86 -16.03 10.85
C SER A 108 4.76 -16.42 12.03
N ALA A 109 5.18 -17.68 12.08
CA ALA A 109 6.16 -18.15 13.06
C ALA A 109 7.56 -17.53 12.82
N THR A 110 7.90 -17.29 11.55
CA THR A 110 9.17 -16.69 11.11
C THR A 110 8.95 -15.92 9.81
N GLY A 111 9.62 -14.77 9.63
CA GLY A 111 9.44 -13.94 8.43
C GLY A 111 7.99 -13.44 8.30
N GLY A 112 7.48 -13.29 7.07
CA GLY A 112 6.10 -12.85 6.82
C GLY A 112 5.83 -11.39 7.18
N GLU A 113 6.89 -10.62 7.44
CA GLU A 113 6.81 -9.18 7.63
C GLU A 113 6.38 -8.48 6.34
N THR A 114 5.83 -7.28 6.47
CA THR A 114 5.52 -6.39 5.35
C THR A 114 6.42 -5.16 5.46
N PRO A 115 7.64 -5.20 4.87
CA PRO A 115 8.56 -4.08 4.94
C PRO A 115 7.96 -2.85 4.27
N LEU A 116 8.12 -1.70 4.92
CA LEU A 116 7.71 -0.40 4.40
C LEU A 116 8.94 0.45 4.10
N ALA A 117 8.86 1.26 3.05
CA ALA A 117 9.88 2.23 2.68
C ALA A 117 9.26 3.59 2.40
N ASP A 118 9.87 4.66 2.92
CA ASP A 118 9.42 6.02 2.65
C ASP A 118 9.87 6.46 1.25
N CYS A 119 8.90 6.59 0.33
CA CYS A 119 9.15 7.02 -1.03
C CYS A 119 9.81 8.41 -1.12
N ARG A 120 9.60 9.29 -0.13
CA ARG A 120 10.25 10.61 -0.06
C ARG A 120 11.76 10.46 0.15
N ASN A 121 12.16 9.57 1.06
CA ASN A 121 13.55 9.27 1.32
C ASN A 121 14.20 8.53 0.16
N VAL A 122 13.47 7.57 -0.45
CA VAL A 122 13.93 6.88 -1.67
C VAL A 122 14.17 7.89 -2.79
N LEU A 123 13.23 8.81 -3.04
CA LEU A 123 13.39 9.86 -4.04
C LEU A 123 14.58 10.77 -3.70
N ALA A 124 14.73 11.21 -2.45
CA ALA A 124 15.84 12.06 -2.01
C ALA A 124 17.22 11.41 -2.24
N ALA A 125 17.31 10.08 -2.09
CA ALA A 125 18.54 9.31 -2.29
C ALA A 125 18.93 9.12 -3.77
N ILE A 126 17.99 9.27 -4.72
CA ILE A 126 18.30 9.19 -6.15
C ILE A 126 19.08 10.45 -6.58
N PRO A 127 20.22 10.34 -7.31
CA PRO A 127 20.96 11.50 -7.81
C PRO A 127 20.06 12.50 -8.55
N ALA A 128 20.26 13.81 -8.29
CA ALA A 128 19.44 14.88 -8.87
C ALA A 128 19.34 14.78 -10.39
N ALA A 129 20.48 14.60 -11.07
CA ALA A 129 20.53 14.44 -12.53
C ALA A 129 19.60 13.33 -13.06
N ILE A 130 19.43 12.23 -12.33
CA ILE A 130 18.51 11.15 -12.72
C ILE A 130 17.06 11.59 -12.51
N ARG A 131 16.75 12.24 -11.38
CA ARG A 131 15.39 12.73 -11.11
C ARG A 131 14.96 13.78 -12.12
N ASP A 132 15.85 14.71 -12.44
CA ASP A 132 15.60 15.83 -13.33
C ASP A 132 15.36 15.30 -14.75
N GLU A 133 16.16 14.34 -15.23
CA GLU A 133 15.96 13.67 -16.51
C GLU A 133 14.57 13.01 -16.62
N PHE A 134 14.14 12.29 -15.57
CA PHE A 134 12.82 11.65 -15.52
C PHE A 134 11.67 12.68 -15.44
N ALA A 135 11.87 13.80 -14.75
CA ALA A 135 10.88 14.86 -14.61
C ALA A 135 10.71 15.65 -15.92
N GLU A 136 11.81 15.98 -16.59
CA GLU A 136 11.83 16.75 -17.84
C GLU A 136 11.28 15.94 -19.01
N ARG A 137 11.74 14.70 -19.16
CA ARG A 137 11.35 13.86 -20.31
C ARG A 137 10.05 13.12 -20.04
N GLY A 138 9.73 12.83 -18.80
CA GLY A 138 8.71 11.84 -18.46
C GLY A 138 9.14 10.42 -18.82
N TRP A 139 8.28 9.46 -18.52
CA TRP A 139 8.56 8.04 -18.68
C TRP A 139 7.34 7.29 -19.19
N ARG A 140 7.58 6.10 -19.74
CA ARG A 140 6.55 5.18 -20.23
C ARG A 140 6.73 3.82 -19.58
N TYR A 141 5.64 3.34 -18.99
CA TYR A 141 5.49 1.96 -18.58
C TYR A 141 4.79 1.16 -19.68
N ARG A 142 5.37 0.03 -20.07
CA ARG A 142 4.71 -0.94 -20.95
C ARG A 142 4.65 -2.31 -20.30
N ARG A 143 3.43 -2.84 -20.23
CA ARG A 143 3.14 -4.21 -19.81
C ARG A 143 2.96 -5.07 -21.05
N HIS A 144 3.65 -6.20 -21.08
CA HIS A 144 3.53 -7.22 -22.12
C HIS A 144 2.75 -8.38 -21.53
N PHE A 145 1.58 -8.65 -22.10
CA PHE A 145 0.74 -9.78 -21.72
C PHE A 145 0.98 -10.90 -22.72
N GLY A 146 1.73 -11.93 -22.31
CA GLY A 146 1.99 -13.10 -23.14
C GLY A 146 0.90 -14.17 -23.01
N PHE A 147 0.80 -15.06 -24.01
CA PHE A 147 0.06 -16.32 -23.86
C PHE A 147 0.74 -17.16 -22.77
N PHE A 148 -0.05 -17.82 -21.91
CA PHE A 148 0.38 -18.56 -20.70
C PHE A 148 0.83 -17.72 -19.50
N GLY A 149 0.39 -16.46 -19.37
CA GLY A 149 0.52 -15.71 -18.12
C GLY A 149 1.90 -15.09 -17.86
N SER A 150 2.79 -15.06 -18.87
CA SER A 150 4.03 -14.29 -18.77
C SER A 150 3.73 -12.79 -18.76
N LEU A 151 4.19 -12.11 -17.71
CA LEU A 151 4.02 -10.68 -17.51
C LEU A 151 5.38 -9.97 -17.71
N GLY A 152 5.64 -9.52 -18.93
CA GLY A 152 6.81 -8.69 -19.23
C GLY A 152 6.57 -7.24 -18.82
N ARG A 153 7.57 -6.56 -18.25
CA ARG A 153 7.50 -5.16 -17.85
C ARG A 153 8.69 -4.40 -18.42
N THR A 154 8.43 -3.28 -19.09
CA THR A 154 9.48 -2.42 -19.63
C THR A 154 9.23 -0.97 -19.24
N TYR A 155 10.29 -0.29 -18.84
CA TYR A 155 10.31 1.13 -18.50
C TYR A 155 11.24 1.85 -19.48
N SER A 156 10.80 2.97 -20.02
CA SER A 156 11.62 3.79 -20.93
C SER A 156 11.34 5.27 -20.71
N LEU A 157 12.38 6.11 -20.75
CA LEU A 157 12.18 7.55 -20.87
C LEU A 157 11.47 7.88 -22.17
N LEU A 158 10.63 8.91 -22.17
CA LEU A 158 10.08 9.41 -23.42
C LEU A 158 11.22 10.06 -24.24
N PRO A 159 11.11 10.08 -25.58
CA PRO A 159 12.05 10.82 -26.41
C PRO A 159 12.09 12.29 -26.00
N THR A 160 13.27 12.90 -26.00
CA THR A 160 13.39 14.36 -25.87
C THR A 160 12.61 14.98 -27.02
N ALA A 161 11.72 15.93 -26.73
CA ALA A 161 10.97 16.62 -27.79
C ALA A 161 11.98 17.26 -28.75
N THR A 162 11.98 16.81 -30.01
CA THR A 162 12.72 17.48 -31.08
C THR A 162 12.08 18.85 -31.25
N ARG A 163 12.81 19.91 -30.90
CA ARG A 163 12.43 21.28 -31.27
C ARG A 163 12.58 21.48 -32.78
#